data_AF-A0A8X6RN83-F1
#
_entry.id   AF-A0A8X6RN83-F1
#
_cell.length_a   1.000
_cell.length_b   1.000
_cell.length_c   1.000
_cell.angle_alpha   90.00
_cell.angle_beta   90.00
_cell.angle_gamma   90.00
#
_symmetry.space_group_name_H-M   'P 1'
#
loop_
_entity.id
_entity.type
_entity.pdbx_description
1 polymer ?
#
loop_
_entity_poly.entity_id
_entity_poly.type
_entity_poly.pdbx_seq_one_letter_code
_entity_poly.pdbx_strand_id
1 'polypeptide(L)'
;MIAWVSNSSNTYPYRSYIETLLNHGYDSKTSQLTAELFYKDSDDGLKKRTEFFKESATVDMIGCIHSDLFHQDRLLLNLMDLKIKLIRSKPEFCLQGSEGFKVVLDHVSLFIRKVRVNPGVILGYAKALEKNKRKISH
;
A
#
# COMPACT_ATOMS: atom_id res chain seq x y z
N MET A 1 -22.93 -6.57 5.27
CA MET A 1 -21.80 -5.65 5.35
C MET A 1 -20.56 -6.51 5.56
N ILE A 2 -19.77 -6.79 4.52
CA ILE A 2 -18.54 -7.58 4.67
C ILE A 2 -17.45 -6.58 5.03
N ALA A 3 -17.08 -6.53 6.31
CA ALA A 3 -15.93 -5.75 6.76
C ALA A 3 -14.68 -6.59 6.49
N TRP A 4 -13.93 -6.24 5.45
CA TRP A 4 -12.56 -6.74 5.30
C TRP A 4 -11.70 -6.03 6.34
N VAL A 5 -11.45 -6.71 7.44
CA VAL A 5 -10.50 -6.25 8.46
C VAL A 5 -9.19 -6.95 8.16
N SER A 6 -8.20 -6.23 7.63
CA SER A 6 -6.82 -6.73 7.66
C SER A 6 -6.39 -6.76 9.13
N ASN A 7 -5.91 -7.92 9.60
CA ASN A 7 -5.45 -8.07 10.97
C ASN A 7 -4.44 -6.96 11.33
N SER A 8 -4.61 -6.29 12.46
CA SER A 8 -3.71 -5.20 12.90
C SER A 8 -2.39 -5.73 13.47
N SER A 9 -2.03 -6.98 13.16
CA SER A 9 -0.72 -7.51 13.51
C SER A 9 0.34 -6.63 12.85
N ASN A 10 1.40 -6.32 13.59
CA ASN A 10 2.53 -5.50 13.15
C ASN A 10 3.41 -6.24 12.10
N THR A 11 2.79 -7.06 11.26
CA THR A 11 3.38 -7.91 10.23
C THR A 11 3.36 -7.28 8.85
N TYR A 12 2.62 -6.16 8.68
CA TYR A 12 2.59 -5.40 7.43
C TYR A 12 4.00 -5.09 6.88
N PRO A 13 4.99 -4.63 7.68
CA PRO A 13 6.34 -4.34 7.18
C PRO A 13 7.05 -5.55 6.56
N TYR A 14 6.86 -6.73 7.15
CA TYR A 14 7.43 -7.96 6.61
C TYR A 14 6.75 -8.33 5.29
N ARG A 15 5.43 -8.23 5.24
CA ARG A 15 4.66 -8.50 4.04
C ARG A 15 5.09 -7.58 2.89
N SER A 16 5.14 -6.27 3.13
CA SER A 16 5.58 -5.31 2.11
C SER A 16 6.99 -5.60 1.64
N TYR A 17 7.92 -5.84 2.57
CA TYR A 17 9.30 -6.16 2.22
C TYR A 17 9.44 -7.43 1.38
N ILE A 18 8.74 -8.51 1.76
CA ILE A 18 8.76 -9.78 1.02
C ILE A 18 8.12 -9.63 -0.35
N GLU A 19 6.96 -8.95 -0.45
CA GLU A 19 6.30 -8.69 -1.73
C GLU A 19 7.20 -7.88 -2.66
N THR A 20 7.81 -6.78 -2.18
CA THR A 20 8.75 -5.97 -2.96
C THR A 20 9.98 -6.78 -3.40
N LEU A 21 10.49 -7.65 -2.54
CA LEU A 21 11.67 -8.47 -2.82
C LEU A 21 11.39 -9.59 -3.84
N LEU A 22 10.24 -10.26 -3.75
CA LEU A 22 9.94 -11.46 -4.55
C LEU A 22 9.16 -11.17 -5.84
N ASN A 23 8.26 -10.17 -5.84
CA ASN A 23 7.35 -9.95 -6.97
C ASN A 23 7.95 -9.09 -8.08
N HIS A 24 9.13 -8.48 -7.86
CA HIS A 24 9.73 -7.54 -8.80
C HIS A 24 11.03 -8.09 -9.42
N GLY A 25 11.11 -7.96 -10.75
CA GLY A 25 12.33 -8.22 -11.52
C GLY A 25 13.42 -7.16 -11.30
N TYR A 26 14.58 -7.36 -11.91
CA TYR A 26 15.72 -6.44 -11.81
C TYR A 26 15.35 -5.02 -12.25
N ASP A 27 14.72 -4.88 -13.42
CA ASP A 27 14.38 -3.59 -14.01
C ASP A 27 13.43 -2.76 -13.11
N SER A 28 12.43 -3.42 -12.51
CA SER A 28 11.51 -2.76 -11.57
C SER A 28 12.22 -2.30 -10.30
N LYS A 29 13.18 -3.08 -9.79
CA LYS A 29 13.99 -2.75 -8.61
C LYS A 29 14.93 -1.58 -8.85
N THR A 30 15.43 -1.42 -10.07
CA THR A 30 16.31 -0.30 -10.45
C THR A 30 15.55 0.93 -10.95
N SER A 31 14.25 0.80 -11.25
CA SER A 31 13.41 1.88 -11.73
C SER A 31 12.33 2.22 -10.69
N GLN A 32 11.12 1.69 -10.82
CA GLN A 32 9.94 2.08 -10.04
C GLN A 32 10.17 2.02 -8.52
N LEU A 33 10.81 0.96 -8.02
CA LEU A 33 11.00 0.77 -6.58
C LEU A 33 12.02 1.76 -5.98
N THR A 34 12.84 2.43 -6.79
CA THR A 34 13.71 3.51 -6.29
C THR A 34 12.91 4.73 -5.82
N ALA A 35 11.68 4.94 -6.32
CA ALA A 35 10.75 5.96 -5.81
C ALA A 35 10.19 5.63 -4.42
N GLU A 36 10.28 4.36 -4.01
CA GLU A 36 9.99 3.87 -2.65
C GLU A 36 11.26 3.79 -1.78
N LEU A 37 12.40 4.33 -2.26
CA LEU A 37 13.73 4.18 -1.66
C LEU A 37 14.19 2.73 -1.50
N PHE A 38 13.63 1.79 -2.26
CA PHE A 38 14.12 0.43 -2.26
C PHE A 38 15.45 0.33 -3.01
N TYR A 39 16.50 0.01 -2.27
CA TYR A 39 17.80 -0.33 -2.82
C TYR A 39 18.26 -1.65 -2.21
N LYS A 40 18.70 -2.59 -3.04
CA LYS A 40 19.16 -3.90 -2.55
C LYS A 40 20.40 -3.70 -1.68
N ASP A 41 20.38 -4.27 -0.47
CA ASP A 41 21.48 -4.09 0.49
C ASP A 41 22.79 -4.74 0.04
N SER A 42 22.73 -5.75 -0.84
CA SER A 42 23.91 -6.34 -1.48
C SER A 42 24.71 -5.33 -2.33
N ASP A 43 24.08 -4.25 -2.79
CA ASP A 43 24.65 -3.28 -3.75
C ASP A 43 24.84 -1.89 -3.12
N ASP A 44 25.31 -1.86 -1.86
CA ASP A 44 25.46 -0.66 -1.04
C ASP A 44 24.14 0.12 -0.83
N GLY A 45 23.01 -0.59 -0.83
CA GLY A 45 21.68 0.02 -0.74
C GLY A 45 21.48 0.90 0.48
N LEU A 46 22.05 0.53 1.63
CA LEU A 46 22.00 1.36 2.84
C LEU A 46 22.66 2.72 2.64
N LYS A 47 23.88 2.76 2.04
CA LYS A 47 24.60 4.02 1.81
C LYS A 47 23.80 4.96 0.90
N LYS A 48 23.23 4.42 -0.18
CA LYS A 48 22.37 5.16 -1.11
C LYS A 48 21.15 5.75 -0.40
N ARG A 49 20.46 4.95 0.42
CA ARG A 49 19.32 5.45 1.22
C ARG A 49 19.73 6.54 2.21
N THR A 50 20.84 6.35 2.91
CA THR A 50 21.34 7.33 3.90
C THR A 50 21.73 8.65 3.23
N GLU A 51 22.26 8.61 2.00
CA GLU A 51 22.64 9.81 1.25
C GLU A 51 21.47 10.77 1.01
N PHE A 52 20.27 10.24 0.73
CA PHE A 52 19.06 11.05 0.57
C PHE A 52 18.63 11.80 1.85
N PHE A 53 18.96 11.27 3.03
CA PHE A 53 18.62 11.87 4.33
C PHE A 53 19.78 12.64 4.96
N LYS A 54 20.87 12.86 4.22
CA LYS A 54 22.02 13.62 4.71
C LYS A 54 21.57 15.02 5.13
N GLU A 55 22.17 15.53 6.22
CA GLU A 55 21.85 16.86 6.77
C GLU A 55 20.38 17.05 7.18
N SER A 56 19.66 15.94 7.47
CA SER A 56 18.22 15.94 7.79
C SER A 56 17.33 16.42 6.64
N ALA A 57 17.76 16.20 5.40
CA ALA A 57 16.94 16.47 4.22
C ALA A 57 15.63 15.65 4.23
N THR A 58 14.57 16.25 3.69
CA THR A 58 13.27 15.60 3.47
C THR A 58 13.25 14.92 2.11
N VAL A 59 12.66 13.73 2.05
CA VAL A 59 12.57 12.94 0.83
C VAL A 59 11.12 12.59 0.57
N ASP A 60 10.66 12.86 -0.66
CA ASP A 60 9.35 12.42 -1.11
C ASP A 60 9.41 10.98 -1.60
N MET A 61 8.49 10.16 -1.10
CA MET A 61 8.34 8.76 -1.52
C MET A 61 6.94 8.53 -2.06
N ILE A 62 6.84 7.69 -3.08
CA ILE A 62 5.56 7.23 -3.61
C ILE A 62 5.62 5.74 -3.85
N GLY A 63 4.62 5.03 -3.34
CA GLY A 63 4.53 3.58 -3.43
C GLY A 63 3.11 3.07 -3.30
N CYS A 64 2.93 1.78 -3.55
CA CYS A 64 1.63 1.12 -3.40
C CYS A 64 1.37 0.70 -1.94
N ILE A 65 0.09 0.50 -1.59
CA ILE A 65 -0.27 -0.08 -0.30
C ILE A 65 -0.33 -1.60 -0.45
N HIS A 66 0.47 -2.30 0.36
CA HIS A 66 0.55 -3.76 0.35
C HIS A 66 -0.62 -4.41 1.10
N SER A 67 -1.78 -4.45 0.45
CA SER A 67 -2.98 -5.11 0.97
C SER A 67 -3.69 -5.89 -0.13
N ASP A 68 -4.26 -7.05 0.22
CA ASP A 68 -5.02 -7.88 -0.72
C ASP A 68 -6.16 -7.10 -1.40
N LEU A 69 -6.73 -6.11 -0.69
CA LEU A 69 -7.80 -5.27 -1.22
C LEU A 69 -7.36 -4.47 -2.46
N PHE A 70 -6.09 -4.06 -2.52
CA PHE A 70 -5.52 -3.26 -3.61
C PHE A 70 -4.85 -4.11 -4.69
N HIS A 71 -4.65 -5.40 -4.44
CA HIS A 71 -4.06 -6.36 -5.38
C HIS A 71 -5.11 -7.20 -6.14
N GLN A 72 -6.41 -6.93 -5.96
CA GLN A 72 -7.45 -7.60 -6.73
C GLN A 72 -7.66 -6.93 -8.10
N ASP A 73 -7.97 -7.73 -9.13
CA ASP A 73 -8.28 -7.24 -10.48
C ASP A 73 -9.71 -6.68 -10.63
N ARG A 74 -10.42 -6.47 -9.51
CA ARG A 74 -11.83 -6.05 -9.51
C ARG A 74 -11.97 -4.63 -8.98
N LEU A 75 -12.78 -3.84 -9.69
CA LEU A 75 -13.18 -2.53 -9.24
C LEU A 75 -14.09 -2.65 -8.01
N LEU A 76 -13.87 -1.78 -7.03
CA LEU A 76 -14.80 -1.62 -5.92
C LEU A 76 -16.12 -1.07 -6.44
N LEU A 77 -17.23 -1.68 -6.02
CA LEU A 77 -18.57 -1.23 -6.39
C LEU A 77 -18.83 0.16 -5.80
N ASN A 78 -19.47 1.02 -6.61
CA ASN A 78 -20.05 2.26 -6.09
C ASN A 78 -21.03 1.93 -4.97
N LEU A 79 -21.08 2.76 -3.93
CA LEU A 79 -21.93 2.63 -2.72
C LEU A 79 -21.40 1.66 -1.64
N MET A 80 -20.12 1.30 -1.68
CA MET A 80 -19.42 0.70 -0.52
C MET A 80 -18.69 1.80 0.25
N ASP A 81 -18.91 1.88 1.56
CA ASP A 81 -18.12 2.75 2.43
C ASP A 81 -16.78 2.07 2.74
N LEU A 82 -15.69 2.63 2.20
CA LEU A 82 -14.33 2.17 2.48
C LEU A 82 -13.65 3.11 3.48
N LYS A 83 -13.24 2.57 4.63
CA LYS A 83 -12.44 3.29 5.62
C LYS A 83 -11.03 2.73 5.69
N ILE A 84 -10.06 3.51 5.25
CA ILE A 84 -8.63 3.16 5.31
C ILE A 84 -8.03 3.88 6.53
N LYS A 85 -7.38 3.12 7.41
CA LYS A 85 -6.56 3.67 8.51
C LYS A 85 -5.12 3.25 8.29
N LEU A 86 -4.24 4.22 8.10
CA LEU A 86 -2.80 3.99 8.02
C LEU A 86 -2.20 4.23 9.41
N ILE A 87 -1.54 3.21 9.95
CA ILE A 87 -0.89 3.27 11.26
C ILE A 87 0.60 3.09 11.01
N ARG A 88 1.42 3.98 11.59
CA ARG A 88 2.87 3.90 11.45
C ARG A 88 3.40 2.62 12.11
N SER A 89 4.25 1.90 11.40
CA SER A 89 4.99 0.76 11.91
C SER A 89 5.92 1.15 13.06
N LYS A 90 6.39 0.14 13.82
CA LYS A 90 7.36 0.39 14.87
C LYS A 90 8.69 0.92 14.29
N PRO A 91 9.44 1.75 15.05
CA PRO A 91 10.66 2.39 14.55
C PRO A 91 11.71 1.41 13.99
N GLU A 92 11.79 0.19 14.53
CA GLU A 92 12.75 -0.84 14.08
C GLU A 92 12.53 -1.26 12.62
N PHE A 93 11.33 -1.05 12.07
CA PHE A 93 11.03 -1.29 10.66
C PHE A 93 11.11 -0.03 9.79
N CYS A 94 11.08 1.16 10.40
CA CYS A 94 11.11 2.42 9.66
C CYS A 94 12.54 2.85 9.31
N LEU A 95 13.52 2.50 10.14
CA LEU A 95 14.92 2.86 9.92
C LEU A 95 15.83 1.72 10.38
N GLN A 96 16.66 1.23 9.47
CA GLN A 96 17.77 0.34 9.80
C GLN A 96 19.04 1.21 9.92
N GLY A 97 19.45 1.53 11.14
CA GLY A 97 20.57 2.43 11.41
C GLY A 97 20.98 2.43 12.88
N SER A 98 22.05 3.18 13.19
CA SER A 98 22.52 3.37 14.57
C SER A 98 21.53 4.20 15.39
N GLU A 99 21.62 4.12 16.71
CA GLU A 99 20.77 4.88 17.63
C GLU A 99 20.91 6.39 17.41
N GLY A 100 19.82 7.14 17.66
CA GLY A 100 19.82 8.62 17.64
C GLY A 100 19.04 9.28 16.49
N PHE A 101 18.53 8.53 15.52
CA PHE A 101 17.74 9.07 14.42
C PHE A 101 16.23 8.95 14.67
N LYS A 102 15.47 10.00 14.31
CA LYS A 102 14.01 10.05 14.43
C LYS A 102 13.37 10.21 13.05
N VAL A 103 12.52 9.27 12.67
CA VAL A 103 11.70 9.38 11.46
C VAL A 103 10.47 10.24 11.76
N VAL A 104 10.30 11.31 10.98
CA VAL A 104 9.14 12.21 11.00
C VAL A 104 8.45 12.12 9.64
N LEU A 105 7.13 11.95 9.65
CA LEU A 105 6.31 12.04 8.46
C LEU A 105 5.78 13.47 8.41
N ASP A 106 6.21 14.25 7.42
CA ASP A 106 5.79 15.64 7.25
C ASP A 106 4.39 15.71 6.62
N HIS A 107 4.25 15.13 5.42
CA HIS A 107 2.99 15.08 4.69
C HIS A 107 2.70 13.66 4.17
N VAL A 108 1.45 13.22 4.28
CA VAL A 108 0.99 11.90 3.78
C VAL A 108 -0.30 12.10 3.00
N SER A 109 -0.32 11.63 1.76
CA SER A 109 -1.49 11.68 0.88
C SER A 109 -1.74 10.33 0.24
N LEU A 110 -3.02 10.01 0.01
CA LEU A 110 -3.44 8.78 -0.67
C LEU A 110 -4.13 9.13 -1.98
N PHE A 111 -3.59 8.63 -3.08
CA PHE A 111 -4.16 8.79 -4.41
C PHE A 111 -5.02 7.59 -4.78
N ILE A 112 -6.30 7.81 -5.09
CA ILE A 112 -7.24 6.76 -5.50
C ILE A 112 -7.75 7.07 -6.91
N ARG A 113 -7.65 6.10 -7.81
CA ARG A 113 -8.16 6.22 -9.18
C ARG A 113 -9.66 5.90 -9.23
N LYS A 114 -10.47 6.88 -9.62
CA LYS A 114 -11.90 6.68 -9.92
C LYS A 114 -12.08 6.34 -11.40
N VAL A 115 -12.74 5.21 -11.69
CA VAL A 115 -13.00 4.74 -13.06
C VAL A 115 -14.48 4.95 -13.41
N ARG A 116 -14.76 5.45 -14.63
CA ARG A 116 -16.11 5.46 -15.19
C ARG A 116 -16.36 4.14 -15.91
N VAL A 117 -17.33 3.37 -15.42
CA VAL A 117 -17.70 2.06 -15.98
C VAL A 117 -18.86 2.23 -16.96
N ASN A 118 -18.93 1.39 -17.99
CA ASN A 118 -20.04 1.37 -18.95
C ASN A 118 -21.39 1.20 -18.20
N PRO A 119 -22.43 2.01 -18.50
CA PRO A 119 -23.74 1.92 -17.87
C PRO A 119 -24.37 0.53 -17.88
N GLY A 120 -24.17 -0.26 -18.94
CA GLY A 120 -24.70 -1.62 -19.03
C GLY A 120 -24.15 -2.57 -17.97
N VAL A 121 -22.87 -2.40 -17.61
CA VAL A 121 -22.21 -3.17 -16.56
C VAL A 121 -22.74 -2.76 -15.18
N ILE A 122 -22.96 -1.47 -14.95
CA ILE A 122 -23.55 -0.95 -13.71
C ILE A 122 -24.97 -1.51 -13.53
N LEU A 123 -25.79 -1.52 -14.59
CA LEU A 123 -27.14 -2.08 -14.55
C LEU A 123 -27.13 -3.60 -14.32
N GLY A 124 -26.18 -4.31 -14.93
CA GLY A 124 -25.96 -5.73 -14.69
C GLY A 124 -25.65 -6.03 -13.23
N TYR A 125 -24.73 -5.28 -12.63
CA TYR A 125 -24.40 -5.41 -11.20
C TYR A 125 -25.58 -5.07 -10.29
N ALA A 126 -26.34 -4.00 -10.58
CA ALA A 126 -27.53 -3.63 -9.80
C ALA A 126 -28.56 -4.78 -9.79
N LYS A 127 -28.88 -5.35 -10.96
CA LYS A 127 -29.80 -6.49 -11.08
C LYS A 127 -29.27 -7.76 -10.39
N ALA A 128 -27.96 -8.01 -10.45
CA ALA A 128 -27.34 -9.14 -9.77
C ALA A 128 -27.41 -9.00 -8.24
N LEU A 129 -27.15 -7.80 -7.72
CA LEU A 129 -27.26 -7.50 -6.28
C LEU A 129 -28.71 -7.61 -5.77
N GLU A 130 -29.69 -7.19 -6.57
CA GLU A 130 -31.11 -7.37 -6.23
C GLU A 130 -31.52 -8.84 -6.16
N LYS A 131 -31.09 -9.67 -7.14
CA LYS A 131 -31.34 -11.12 -7.13
C LYS A 131 -30.65 -11.83 -5.96
N ASN A 132 -29.47 -11.37 -5.54
CA ASN A 132 -28.69 -11.94 -4.44
C ASN A 132 -29.04 -11.37 -3.06
N LYS A 133 -30.16 -10.64 -2.90
CA LYS A 133 -30.73 -10.33 -1.58
C LYS A 133 -31.23 -11.63 -0.91
N ARG A 134 -30.31 -12.46 -0.44
CA ARG A 134 -30.59 -13.43 0.62
C ARG A 134 -31.11 -12.63 1.80
N LYS A 135 -32.36 -12.88 2.21
CA LYS A 135 -32.94 -12.36 3.45
C LYS A 135 -31.97 -12.68 4.58
N ILE A 136 -31.26 -11.66 5.08
CA ILE A 136 -30.63 -11.76 6.39
C ILE A 136 -31.78 -11.54 7.37
N SER A 137 -32.42 -12.63 7.78
CA SER A 137 -33.41 -12.66 8.85
C SER A 137 -32.68 -12.72 10.19
N HIS A 138 -32.97 -11.70 11.01
CA HIS A 138 -32.66 -11.51 12.43
C HIS A 138 -31.20 -11.27 12.82
#